data_AF-A0A258IS08-F1
#
_entry.id   AF-A0A258IS08-F1
#
_cell.length_a   1.000
_cell.length_b   1.000
_cell.length_c   1.000
_cell.angle_alpha   90.00
_cell.angle_beta   90.00
_cell.angle_gamma   90.00
#
_symmetry.space_group_name_H-M   'P 1'
#
loop_
_entity.id
_entity.type
_entity.pdbx_description
1 polymer ?
#
loop_
_entity_poly.entity_id
_entity_poly.type
_entity_poly.pdbx_seq_one_letter_code
_entity_poly.pdbx_strand_id
1 'polypeptide(L)'
;MNFERFKWGGVRHSDPLYALLDLTRFRTSAPESSASEGHALLRRLLEIAGNAPANTRPNDLVKLLKSLIPGNDSQRRVAIQCLGYAGVLQSREHAGFFDTYPIHRAHPPEGKNDWSYPISWWRGHDGVNVAAVRFYFPEVMA
;
A
#
# COMPACT_ATOMS: atom_id res chain seq x y z
N MET A 1 -19.97 1.01 9.85
CA MET A 1 -19.07 -0.11 10.18
C MET A 1 -18.80 -1.06 9.00
N ASN A 2 -19.80 -1.61 8.28
CA ASN A 2 -19.51 -2.48 7.11
C ASN A 2 -19.00 -1.72 5.86
N PHE A 3 -19.46 -0.49 5.64
CA PHE A 3 -19.09 0.33 4.48
C PHE A 3 -17.57 0.54 4.38
N GLU A 4 -16.91 0.88 5.48
CA GLU A 4 -15.48 1.15 5.47
C GLU A 4 -14.66 -0.11 5.15
N ARG A 5 -15.06 -1.26 5.70
CA ARG A 5 -14.39 -2.54 5.42
C ARG A 5 -14.50 -2.93 3.95
N PHE A 6 -15.68 -2.82 3.35
CA PHE A 6 -15.87 -3.21 1.94
C PHE A 6 -15.33 -2.18 0.95
N LYS A 7 -15.50 -0.88 1.23
CA LYS A 7 -15.05 0.18 0.32
C LYS A 7 -13.55 0.43 0.41
N TRP A 8 -12.97 0.23 1.58
CA TRP A 8 -11.58 0.56 1.87
C TRP A 8 -10.73 -0.65 2.25
N GLY A 9 -11.24 -1.89 2.15
CA GLY A 9 -10.48 -3.11 2.38
C GLY A 9 -10.14 -3.46 3.83
N GLY A 10 -10.56 -2.65 4.82
CA GLY A 10 -10.11 -2.80 6.22
C GLY A 10 -8.60 -2.55 6.40
N VAL A 11 -8.12 -2.55 7.65
CA VAL A 11 -6.70 -2.47 8.04
C VAL A 11 -5.94 -1.27 7.45
N ARG A 12 -6.28 -0.05 7.91
CA ARG A 12 -5.56 1.21 7.56
C ARG A 12 -4.94 1.93 8.73
N HIS A 13 -4.98 1.32 9.89
CA HIS A 13 -4.56 1.90 11.14
C HIS A 13 -3.47 1.04 11.73
N SER A 14 -2.62 1.65 12.54
CA SER A 14 -1.66 0.95 13.36
C SER A 14 -2.25 0.46 14.69
N ASP A 15 -3.59 0.41 14.82
CA ASP A 15 -4.28 -0.16 15.98
C ASP A 15 -4.37 -1.69 15.84
N PRO A 16 -3.70 -2.47 16.72
CA PRO A 16 -3.67 -3.92 16.63
C PRO A 16 -5.03 -4.60 16.88
N LEU A 17 -5.90 -4.02 17.72
CA LEU A 17 -7.19 -4.63 18.06
C LEU A 17 -8.15 -4.53 16.88
N TYR A 18 -8.19 -3.37 16.22
CA TYR A 18 -8.95 -3.22 14.99
C TYR A 18 -8.40 -4.11 13.86
N ALA A 19 -7.07 -4.25 13.75
CA ALA A 19 -6.47 -5.11 12.74
C ALA A 19 -6.86 -6.59 12.97
N LEU A 20 -6.87 -7.06 14.22
CA LEU A 20 -7.32 -8.39 14.57
C LEU A 20 -8.79 -8.62 14.22
N LEU A 21 -9.65 -7.65 14.51
CA LEU A 21 -11.07 -7.72 14.17
C LEU A 21 -11.27 -7.86 12.64
N ASP A 22 -10.63 -6.99 11.86
CA ASP A 22 -10.73 -6.99 10.40
C ASP A 22 -10.23 -8.29 9.80
N LEU A 23 -9.07 -8.79 10.23
CA LEU A 23 -8.49 -10.05 9.77
C LEU A 23 -9.38 -11.25 10.13
N THR A 24 -9.95 -11.26 11.34
CA THR A 24 -10.87 -12.32 11.78
C THR A 24 -12.10 -12.36 10.88
N ARG A 25 -12.65 -11.20 10.51
CA ARG A 25 -13.80 -11.11 9.61
C ARG A 25 -13.43 -11.51 8.18
N PHE A 26 -12.27 -11.06 7.68
CA PHE A 26 -11.78 -11.38 6.34
C PHE A 26 -11.59 -12.90 6.16
N ARG A 27 -11.06 -13.60 7.17
CA ARG A 27 -10.92 -15.06 7.11
C ARG A 27 -12.25 -15.81 6.97
N THR A 28 -13.36 -15.20 7.39
CA THR A 28 -14.70 -15.79 7.31
C THR A 28 -15.50 -15.35 6.09
N SER A 29 -14.99 -14.39 5.28
CA SER A 29 -15.65 -14.00 4.04
C SER A 29 -15.35 -14.98 2.90
N ALA A 30 -16.30 -15.13 1.98
CA ALA A 30 -16.09 -15.91 0.77
C ALA A 30 -14.94 -15.30 -0.04
N PRO A 31 -14.00 -16.14 -0.55
CA PRO A 31 -12.93 -15.65 -1.40
C PRO A 31 -13.51 -15.03 -2.68
N GLU A 32 -12.95 -13.91 -3.13
CA GLU A 32 -13.32 -13.33 -4.42
C GLU A 32 -12.79 -14.21 -5.57
N SER A 33 -13.61 -14.39 -6.60
CA SER A 33 -13.36 -15.32 -7.70
C SER A 33 -12.35 -14.82 -8.75
N SER A 34 -11.80 -13.61 -8.62
CA SER A 34 -11.03 -12.90 -9.67
C SER A 34 -9.53 -12.74 -9.35
N ALA A 35 -8.91 -13.70 -8.66
CA ALA A 35 -7.50 -13.62 -8.25
C ALA A 35 -6.52 -13.31 -9.40
N SER A 36 -6.74 -13.85 -10.60
CA SER A 36 -5.88 -13.61 -11.77
C SER A 36 -5.92 -12.15 -12.26
N GLU A 37 -7.10 -11.54 -12.31
CA GLU A 37 -7.26 -10.12 -12.66
C GLU A 37 -6.62 -9.21 -11.62
N GLY A 38 -6.77 -9.57 -10.33
CA GLY A 38 -6.11 -8.89 -9.22
C GLY A 38 -4.58 -8.93 -9.33
N HIS A 39 -4.00 -10.09 -9.66
CA HIS A 39 -2.56 -10.23 -9.87
C HIS A 39 -2.06 -9.39 -11.05
N ALA A 40 -2.79 -9.36 -12.17
CA ALA A 40 -2.44 -8.53 -13.32
C ALA A 40 -2.47 -7.03 -12.98
N LEU A 41 -3.50 -6.59 -12.26
CA LEU A 41 -3.64 -5.22 -11.77
C LEU A 41 -2.49 -4.83 -10.83
N LEU A 42 -2.17 -5.70 -9.87
CA LEU A 42 -1.07 -5.49 -8.94
C LEU A 42 0.27 -5.38 -9.67
N ARG A 43 0.55 -6.29 -10.63
CA ARG A 43 1.78 -6.24 -11.43
C ARG A 43 1.95 -4.89 -12.13
N ARG A 44 0.89 -4.40 -12.79
CA ARG A 44 0.90 -3.08 -13.44
C ARG A 44 1.11 -1.93 -12.47
N LEU A 45 0.53 -1.99 -11.26
CA LEU A 45 0.77 -0.98 -10.23
C LEU A 45 2.25 -0.97 -9.82
N LEU A 46 2.83 -2.14 -9.57
CA LEU A 46 4.24 -2.28 -9.18
C LEU A 46 5.17 -1.78 -10.29
N GLU A 47 4.86 -2.06 -11.56
CA GLU A 47 5.58 -1.51 -12.72
C GLU A 47 5.55 0.03 -12.73
N ILE A 48 4.39 0.65 -12.51
CA ILE A 48 4.24 2.11 -12.48
C ILE A 48 5.04 2.70 -11.31
N ALA A 49 4.95 2.11 -10.11
CA ALA A 49 5.66 2.58 -8.94
C ALA A 49 7.18 2.41 -9.08
N GLY A 50 7.64 1.29 -9.64
CA GLY A 50 9.06 0.99 -9.83
C GLY A 50 9.74 1.84 -10.91
N ASN A 51 8.98 2.38 -11.86
CA ASN A 51 9.48 3.26 -12.92
C ASN A 51 9.10 4.73 -12.71
N ALA A 52 8.58 5.09 -11.53
CA ALA A 52 8.19 6.46 -11.24
C ALA A 52 9.42 7.40 -11.22
N PRO A 53 9.29 8.66 -11.68
CA PRO A 53 10.35 9.65 -11.55
C PRO A 53 10.90 9.75 -10.11
N ALA A 54 12.21 9.97 -9.97
CA ALA A 54 12.91 9.89 -8.68
C ALA A 54 12.27 10.70 -7.53
N ASN A 55 11.66 11.84 -7.83
CA ASN A 55 11.03 12.76 -6.87
C ASN A 55 9.51 12.58 -6.74
N THR A 56 8.92 11.57 -7.38
CA THR A 56 7.49 11.27 -7.28
C THR A 56 7.11 11.07 -5.83
N ARG A 57 6.11 11.82 -5.37
CA ARG A 57 5.52 11.67 -4.03
C ARG A 57 4.29 10.76 -4.09
N PRO A 58 3.80 10.25 -2.94
CA PRO A 58 2.60 9.40 -2.91
C PRO A 58 1.36 10.03 -3.59
N ASN A 59 1.16 11.35 -3.47
CA ASN A 59 0.08 12.05 -4.17
C ASN A 59 0.24 12.04 -5.70
N ASP A 60 1.48 12.04 -6.20
CA ASP A 60 1.73 11.95 -7.63
C ASP A 60 1.52 10.52 -8.12
N LEU A 61 1.90 9.52 -7.31
CA LEU A 61 1.58 8.13 -7.58
C LEU A 61 0.06 7.89 -7.67
N VAL A 62 -0.76 8.51 -6.81
CA VAL A 62 -2.23 8.47 -6.93
C VAL A 62 -2.70 8.95 -8.31
N LYS A 63 -2.09 10.01 -8.86
CA LYS A 63 -2.43 10.54 -10.18
C LYS A 63 -2.00 9.57 -11.29
N LEU A 64 -0.80 9.00 -11.17
CA LEU A 64 -0.27 8.02 -12.14
C LEU A 64 -1.16 6.76 -12.21
N LEU A 65 -1.73 6.34 -11.08
CA LEU A 65 -2.61 5.16 -11.02
C LEU A 65 -4.05 5.43 -11.44
N LYS A 66 -4.42 6.66 -11.82
CA LYS A 66 -5.81 7.03 -12.13
C LYS A 66 -6.42 6.24 -13.30
N SER A 67 -5.63 5.93 -14.32
CA SER A 67 -6.08 5.14 -15.47
C SER A 67 -6.10 3.63 -15.20
N LEU A 68 -5.30 3.16 -14.23
CA LEU A 68 -5.17 1.75 -13.90
C LEU A 68 -6.21 1.29 -12.87
N ILE A 69 -6.37 2.05 -11.78
CA ILE A 69 -7.33 1.75 -10.72
C ILE A 69 -8.52 2.70 -10.85
N PRO A 70 -9.67 2.21 -11.38
CA PRO A 70 -10.87 3.02 -11.49
C PRO A 70 -11.38 3.42 -10.11
N GLY A 71 -12.17 4.49 -10.05
CA GLY A 71 -12.74 5.01 -8.81
C GLY A 71 -12.12 6.34 -8.37
N ASN A 72 -12.23 6.65 -7.08
CA ASN A 72 -11.83 7.96 -6.54
C ASN A 72 -10.40 7.96 -5.95
N ASP A 73 -9.87 9.16 -5.70
CA ASP A 73 -8.51 9.32 -5.16
C ASP A 73 -8.34 8.62 -3.82
N SER A 74 -9.37 8.62 -2.97
CA SER A 74 -9.31 7.92 -1.68
C SER A 74 -9.08 6.42 -1.88
N GLN A 75 -9.73 5.75 -2.84
CA GLN A 75 -9.52 4.32 -3.12
C GLN A 75 -8.10 4.01 -3.61
N ARG A 76 -7.50 4.91 -4.39
CA ARG A 76 -6.10 4.77 -4.83
C ARG A 76 -5.12 5.01 -3.70
N ARG A 77 -5.33 6.05 -2.90
CA ARG A 77 -4.57 6.27 -1.65
C ARG A 77 -4.63 5.04 -0.78
N VAL A 78 -5.80 4.42 -0.79
CA VAL A 78 -6.11 3.25 0.01
C VAL A 78 -5.20 2.08 -0.35
N ALA A 79 -5.10 1.74 -1.63
CA ALA A 79 -4.22 0.69 -2.12
C ALA A 79 -2.74 0.98 -1.86
N ILE A 80 -2.30 2.22 -2.16
CA ILE A 80 -0.92 2.66 -1.95
C ILE A 80 -0.52 2.54 -0.47
N GLN A 81 -1.41 2.92 0.45
CA GLN A 81 -1.12 2.87 1.87
C GLN A 81 -1.01 1.43 2.39
N CYS A 82 -1.84 0.50 1.89
CA CYS A 82 -1.71 -0.92 2.22
C CYS A 82 -0.37 -1.49 1.74
N LEU A 83 0.09 -1.12 0.54
CA LEU A 83 1.41 -1.50 0.04
C LEU A 83 2.54 -0.89 0.86
N GLY A 84 2.34 0.32 1.40
CA GLY A 84 3.26 0.91 2.35
C GLY A 84 3.35 0.12 3.66
N TYR A 85 2.21 -0.28 4.23
CA TYR A 85 2.18 -1.11 5.42
C TYR A 85 2.79 -2.50 5.21
N ALA A 86 2.58 -3.10 4.04
CA ALA A 86 3.23 -4.33 3.64
C ALA A 86 4.73 -4.16 3.35
N GLY A 87 5.29 -2.95 3.43
CA GLY A 87 6.69 -2.67 3.10
C GLY A 87 7.05 -2.87 1.63
N VAL A 88 6.06 -3.00 0.75
CA VAL A 88 6.25 -3.07 -0.71
C VAL A 88 6.66 -1.70 -1.24
N LEU A 89 6.07 -0.63 -0.71
CA LEU A 89 6.41 0.77 -1.00
C LEU A 89 6.91 1.44 0.28
N GLN A 90 8.23 1.43 0.49
CA GLN A 90 8.85 2.01 1.68
C GLN A 90 10.13 2.76 1.35
N SER A 91 10.51 3.71 2.19
CA SER A 91 11.80 4.39 2.08
C SER A 91 12.90 3.54 2.69
N ARG A 92 14.10 3.60 2.12
CA ARG A 92 15.28 2.92 2.70
C ARG A 92 15.70 3.50 4.05
N GLU A 93 15.52 4.80 4.24
CA GLU A 93 15.91 5.51 5.48
C GLU A 93 14.80 5.44 6.55
N HIS A 94 13.57 5.23 6.11
CA HIS A 94 12.39 5.16 6.97
C HIS A 94 11.62 3.87 6.68
N ALA A 95 12.23 2.74 7.03
CA ALA A 95 11.72 1.39 6.77
C ALA A 95 10.34 1.15 7.41
N GLY A 96 9.46 0.46 6.69
CA GLY A 96 8.13 0.11 7.13
C GLY A 96 8.09 -1.11 8.06
N PHE A 97 6.94 -1.77 8.08
CA PHE A 97 6.64 -2.87 9.00
C PHE A 97 7.09 -4.26 8.53
N PHE A 98 7.67 -4.34 7.32
CA PHE A 98 8.13 -5.60 6.74
C PHE A 98 9.45 -6.07 7.37
N ASP A 99 10.44 -5.18 7.42
CA ASP A 99 11.78 -5.52 7.91
C ASP A 99 11.92 -5.29 9.41
N THR A 100 11.18 -4.32 9.97
CA THR A 100 11.28 -3.92 11.38
C THR A 100 9.93 -3.45 11.93
N TYR A 101 9.86 -3.14 13.23
CA TYR A 101 8.69 -2.47 13.82
C TYR A 101 9.09 -1.12 14.45
N PRO A 102 9.14 -0.03 13.66
CA PRO A 102 9.63 1.26 14.12
C PRO A 102 8.73 1.85 15.22
N ILE A 103 9.34 2.11 16.36
CA ILE A 103 8.71 2.74 17.54
C ILE A 103 8.49 4.23 17.29
N HIS A 104 9.48 4.90 16.68
CA HIS A 104 9.40 6.31 16.31
C HIS A 104 8.98 6.47 14.86
N ARG A 105 7.79 7.04 14.63
CA ARG A 105 7.18 7.20 13.30
C ARG A 105 7.05 8.67 12.98
N ALA A 106 8.19 9.31 12.72
CA ALA A 106 8.23 10.72 12.37
C ALA A 106 7.44 10.98 11.08
N HIS A 107 6.79 12.14 11.01
CA HIS A 107 6.25 12.63 9.75
C HIS A 107 7.33 13.44 9.00
N PRO A 108 7.33 13.41 7.66
CA PRO A 108 8.19 14.31 6.88
C PRO A 108 7.96 15.77 7.29
N PRO A 109 9.01 16.60 7.35
CA PRO A 109 8.91 18.00 7.77
C PRO A 109 8.13 18.88 6.77
N GLU A 110 7.85 18.36 5.57
CA GLU A 110 7.07 19.03 4.53
C GLU A 110 5.62 19.23 5.00
N GLY A 111 5.25 20.48 5.29
CA GLY A 111 3.89 20.85 5.67
C GLY A 111 2.88 20.46 4.59
N LYS A 112 1.78 19.78 5.00
CA LYS A 112 0.70 19.20 4.18
C LYS A 112 0.98 17.83 3.56
N ASN A 113 1.47 16.89 4.37
CA ASN A 113 1.48 15.48 4.01
C ASN A 113 0.40 14.71 4.78
N ASP A 114 -0.75 14.47 4.14
CA ASP A 114 -1.87 13.70 4.71
C ASP A 114 -1.68 12.17 4.62
N TRP A 115 -0.44 11.72 4.38
CA TRP A 115 -0.10 10.30 4.39
C TRP A 115 0.47 9.90 5.74
N SER A 116 0.04 8.73 6.21
CA SER A 116 0.60 8.12 7.41
C SER A 116 1.94 7.46 7.10
N TYR A 117 2.78 7.35 8.12
CA TYR A 117 3.95 6.46 8.09
C TYR A 117 3.51 5.02 7.72
N PRO A 118 4.27 4.24 6.92
CA PRO A 118 5.60 4.58 6.38
C PRO A 118 5.57 5.29 5.02
N ILE A 119 4.47 5.18 4.28
CA ILE A 119 4.40 5.61 2.87
C ILE A 119 4.62 7.11 2.68
N SER A 120 4.40 7.92 3.71
CA SER A 120 4.69 9.36 3.70
C SER A 120 6.14 9.70 3.33
N TRP A 121 7.08 8.80 3.64
CA TRP A 121 8.52 8.95 3.33
C TRP A 121 8.91 8.44 1.95
N TRP A 122 8.10 7.56 1.34
CA TRP A 122 8.44 6.98 0.04
C TRP A 122 8.56 8.06 -1.04
N ARG A 123 9.55 7.89 -1.90
CA ARG A 123 9.76 8.65 -3.14
C ARG A 123 9.98 7.69 -4.29
N GLY A 124 9.80 8.17 -5.53
CA GLY A 124 9.96 7.33 -6.72
C GLY A 124 11.33 6.63 -6.81
N HIS A 125 12.41 7.24 -6.31
CA HIS A 125 13.73 6.60 -6.27
C HIS A 125 13.83 5.40 -5.32
N ASP A 126 12.93 5.29 -4.33
CA ASP A 126 12.86 4.11 -3.46
C ASP A 126 12.32 2.90 -4.22
N GLY A 127 11.47 3.14 -5.23
CA GLY A 127 10.90 2.11 -6.09
C GLY A 127 10.05 1.09 -5.32
N VAL A 128 10.17 -0.17 -5.71
CA VAL A 128 9.43 -1.30 -5.12
C VAL A 128 10.40 -2.21 -4.37
N ASN A 129 10.06 -2.58 -3.13
CA ASN A 129 10.79 -3.60 -2.39
C ASN A 129 10.45 -5.00 -2.93
N VAL A 130 11.33 -5.55 -3.75
CA VAL A 130 11.16 -6.87 -4.38
C VAL A 130 11.11 -8.01 -3.36
N ALA A 131 11.77 -7.91 -2.20
CA ALA A 131 11.71 -8.93 -1.16
C ALA A 131 10.31 -9.03 -0.56
N ALA A 132 9.69 -7.88 -0.27
CA ALA A 132 8.31 -7.82 0.21
C ALA A 132 7.32 -8.35 -0.84
N VAL A 133 7.48 -7.97 -2.12
CA VAL A 133 6.62 -8.50 -3.20
C VAL A 133 6.74 -10.01 -3.30
N ARG A 134 7.96 -10.57 -3.28
CA ARG A 134 8.18 -12.02 -3.36
C ARG A 134 7.58 -12.75 -2.16
N PHE A 135 7.63 -12.16 -0.98
CA PHE A 135 7.09 -12.76 0.24
C PHE A 135 5.56 -12.83 0.23
N TYR A 136 4.88 -11.73 -0.13
CA TYR A 136 3.42 -11.65 -0.08
C TYR A 136 2.71 -12.10 -1.36
N PHE A 137 3.35 -11.89 -2.52
CA PHE A 137 2.74 -12.06 -3.84
C PHE A 137 3.70 -12.78 -4.81
N PRO A 138 4.18 -14.00 -4.48
CA PRO A 138 5.11 -14.71 -5.37
C PRO A 138 4.55 -14.91 -6.80
N GLU A 139 3.23 -14.99 -6.97
CA GLU A 139 2.55 -15.20 -8.24
C GLU A 139 2.66 -14.01 -9.20
N VAL A 140 2.86 -12.78 -8.70
CA VAL A 140 3.03 -11.61 -9.58
C VAL A 140 4.45 -11.47 -10.11
N MET A 141 5.40 -12.20 -9.51
CA MET A 141 6.82 -12.22 -9.87
C MET A 141 7.19 -13.36 -10.82
N ALA A 142 6.27 -14.30 -11.05
CA ALA A 142 6.41 -15.41 -11.99
C ALA A 142 6.11 -14.98 -13.44
#